data_AF-A0A831RJK4-F1
#
_entry.id   AF-A0A831RJK4-F1
#
_cell.length_a   1.000
_cell.length_b   1.000
_cell.length_c   1.000
_cell.angle_alpha   90.00
_cell.angle_beta   90.00
_cell.angle_gamma   90.00
#
_symmetry.space_group_name_H-M   'P 1'
#
loop_
_entity.id
_entity.type
_entity.pdbx_description
1 polymer ?
#
loop_
_entity_poly.entity_id
_entity_poly.type
_entity_poly.pdbx_seq_one_letter_code
_entity_poly.pdbx_strand_id
1 'polypeptide(L)'
;MPLNAADREPGFRERLDGGFHGILRWPQLDQLWQRVKESGGEWYLYQVGEAVPRAPIGGERLESAIGELDRLLRHDHHYDYCGIVYADDPRDPTLIKVYDPNNLGSSCGCSGVRIPPRWILSRMPPEPIEDHGPTPKGRSRWWQRLFGG
;
A
#
# COMPACT_ATOMS: atom_id res chain seq x y z
N MET A 1 -6.30 -30.73 24.64
CA MET A 1 -5.98 -29.30 24.75
C MET A 1 -6.37 -28.65 23.43
N PRO A 2 -7.53 -27.99 23.31
CA PRO A 2 -7.80 -27.20 22.10
C PRO A 2 -6.88 -25.98 22.13
N LEU A 3 -6.20 -25.71 21.02
CA LEU A 3 -5.50 -24.44 20.79
C LEU A 3 -6.53 -23.31 20.93
N ASN A 4 -6.28 -22.34 21.80
CA ASN A 4 -7.09 -21.14 21.90
C ASN A 4 -7.09 -20.44 20.53
N ALA A 5 -8.26 -20.17 19.97
CA ALA A 5 -8.41 -19.41 18.73
C ALA A 5 -7.87 -17.96 18.82
N ALA A 6 -7.48 -17.51 20.02
CA ALA A 6 -6.95 -16.18 20.31
C ALA A 6 -5.46 -15.98 19.94
N ASP A 7 -4.71 -17.05 19.65
CA ASP A 7 -3.28 -16.97 19.32
C ASP A 7 -2.98 -17.04 17.81
N ARG A 8 -4.02 -16.99 16.96
CA ARG A 8 -3.84 -16.93 15.51
C ARG A 8 -3.61 -15.48 15.10
N GLU A 9 -2.39 -15.16 14.65
CA GLU A 9 -2.12 -13.89 13.99
C GLU A 9 -3.10 -13.70 12.81
N PRO A 10 -3.79 -12.55 12.74
CA PRO A 10 -4.77 -12.30 11.70
C PRO A 10 -4.11 -12.34 10.33
N GLY A 11 -4.76 -13.03 9.38
CA GLY A 11 -4.25 -13.14 8.01
C GLY A 11 -4.31 -11.82 7.25
N PHE A 12 -3.72 -11.78 6.05
CA PHE A 12 -3.66 -10.57 5.23
C PHE A 12 -5.02 -9.94 4.98
N ARG A 13 -6.04 -10.73 4.60
CA ARG A 13 -7.40 -10.22 4.34
C ARG A 13 -8.04 -9.60 5.58
N GLU A 14 -7.86 -10.22 6.74
CA GLU A 14 -8.42 -9.73 8.00
C GLU A 14 -7.77 -8.41 8.42
N ARG A 15 -6.44 -8.30 8.28
CA ARG A 15 -5.72 -7.02 8.47
C ARG A 15 -6.15 -5.97 7.46
N LEU A 16 -6.37 -6.37 6.20
CA LEU A 16 -6.80 -5.47 5.12
C LEU A 16 -8.21 -4.93 5.37
N ASP A 17 -9.12 -5.73 5.90
CA ASP A 17 -10.49 -5.32 6.25
C ASP A 17 -10.58 -4.60 7.61
N GLY A 18 -9.47 -4.57 8.36
CA GLY A 18 -9.34 -3.87 9.64
C GLY A 18 -9.32 -2.35 9.56
N GLY A 19 -9.12 -1.72 10.72
CA GLY A 19 -9.03 -0.27 10.86
C GLY A 19 -7.71 0.30 10.33
N PHE A 20 -7.78 1.46 9.68
CA PHE A 20 -6.62 2.19 9.19
C PHE A 20 -6.67 3.66 9.59
N HIS A 21 -5.49 4.23 9.79
CA HIS A 21 -5.27 5.63 10.04
C HIS A 21 -4.88 6.34 8.75
N GLY A 22 -5.64 7.38 8.38
CA GLY A 22 -5.32 8.22 7.23
C GLY A 22 -4.10 9.10 7.50
N ILE A 23 -3.16 9.10 6.57
CA ILE A 23 -2.00 9.99 6.55
C ILE A 23 -2.43 11.25 5.81
N LEU A 24 -2.87 12.25 6.56
CA LEU A 24 -3.53 13.44 5.98
C LEU A 24 -2.54 14.47 5.47
N ARG A 25 -1.35 14.59 6.07
CA ARG A 25 -0.36 15.61 5.69
C ARG A 25 0.93 14.99 5.17
N TRP A 26 1.58 15.66 4.23
CA TRP A 26 2.87 15.24 3.68
C TRP A 26 3.96 14.97 4.74
N PRO A 27 4.12 15.78 5.81
CA PRO A 27 5.09 15.46 6.86
C PRO A 27 4.76 14.19 7.65
N GLN A 28 3.49 13.77 7.71
CA GLN A 28 3.12 12.47 8.31
C GLN A 28 3.53 11.31 7.40
N LEU A 29 3.45 11.52 6.08
CA LEU A 29 3.94 10.56 5.10
C LEU A 29 5.45 10.39 5.19
N ASP A 30 6.18 11.50 5.33
CA ASP A 30 7.65 11.47 5.52
C ASP A 30 8.02 10.63 6.75
N GLN A 31 7.32 10.82 7.87
CA GLN A 31 7.53 10.03 9.09
C GLN A 31 7.18 8.55 8.89
N LEU A 32 6.09 8.24 8.18
CA LEU A 32 5.71 6.86 7.90
C LEU A 32 6.78 6.16 7.05
N TRP A 33 7.24 6.80 5.98
CA TRP A 33 8.30 6.28 5.12
C TRP A 33 9.62 6.12 5.84
N GLN A 34 9.97 7.06 6.73
CA GLN A 34 11.14 6.92 7.58
C GLN A 34 11.04 5.66 8.44
N ARG A 35 9.90 5.42 9.12
CA ARG A 35 9.70 4.22 9.94
C ARG A 35 9.78 2.93 9.12
N VAL A 36 9.21 2.90 7.91
CA VAL A 36 9.30 1.73 7.02
C VAL A 36 10.76 1.43 6.64
N LYS A 37 11.53 2.46 6.31
CA LYS A 37 12.95 2.31 5.91
C LYS A 37 13.83 1.93 7.10
N GLU A 38 13.58 2.50 8.27
CA GLU A 38 14.36 2.26 9.49
C GLU A 38 13.96 0.98 10.23
N SER A 39 12.84 0.32 9.86
CA SER A 39 12.40 -0.89 10.55
C SER A 39 13.36 -2.07 10.39
N GLY A 40 14.28 -2.01 9.43
CA GLY A 40 15.19 -3.12 9.08
C GLY A 40 14.48 -4.39 8.60
N GLY A 41 13.15 -4.31 8.41
CA GLY A 41 12.31 -5.43 8.03
C GLY A 41 12.10 -5.51 6.53
N GLU A 42 11.64 -6.67 6.08
CA GLU A 42 11.29 -6.89 4.68
C GLU A 42 9.80 -6.62 4.46
N TRP A 43 9.47 -6.11 3.28
CA TRP A 43 8.11 -5.73 2.89
C TRP A 43 7.75 -6.28 1.53
N TYR A 44 6.55 -6.83 1.41
CA TYR A 44 5.93 -7.12 0.12
C TYR A 44 5.36 -5.83 -0.45
N LEU A 45 5.75 -5.49 -1.68
CA LEU A 45 5.17 -4.40 -2.46
C LEU A 45 4.24 -5.00 -3.51
N TYR A 46 2.94 -4.93 -3.24
CA TYR A 46 1.92 -5.48 -4.10
C TYR A 46 1.19 -4.37 -4.86
N GLN A 47 1.23 -4.43 -6.20
CA GLN A 47 0.35 -3.62 -7.04
C GLN A 47 -0.95 -4.41 -7.29
N VAL A 48 -2.07 -3.87 -6.85
CA VAL A 48 -3.38 -4.50 -7.01
C VAL A 48 -3.73 -4.61 -8.49
N GLY A 49 -4.19 -5.81 -8.88
CA GLY A 49 -4.44 -6.21 -10.28
C GLY A 49 -3.27 -6.91 -10.97
N GLU A 50 -2.07 -6.94 -10.35
CA GLU A 50 -0.90 -7.68 -10.85
C GLU A 50 -0.72 -9.01 -10.11
N ALA A 51 0.27 -9.81 -10.53
CA ALA A 51 0.66 -11.01 -9.79
C ALA A 51 1.17 -10.63 -8.38
N VAL A 52 0.75 -11.41 -7.38
CA VAL A 52 1.20 -11.24 -5.99
C VAL A 52 2.72 -11.46 -5.91
N PRO A 53 3.48 -10.55 -5.25
CA PRO A 53 4.92 -10.72 -5.07
C PRO A 53 5.22 -12.00 -4.27
N ARG A 54 6.17 -12.80 -4.77
CA ARG A 54 6.55 -14.08 -4.14
C ARG A 54 7.52 -13.93 -2.97
N ALA A 55 8.28 -12.85 -2.94
CA ALA A 55 9.26 -12.55 -1.91
C ALA A 55 9.14 -11.09 -1.48
N PRO A 56 9.41 -10.78 -0.20
CA PRO A 56 9.49 -9.40 0.25
C PRO A 56 10.81 -8.77 -0.22
N ILE A 57 10.90 -7.45 -0.10
CA ILE A 57 12.12 -6.67 -0.36
C ILE A 57 12.53 -5.93 0.92
N GLY A 58 13.84 -5.84 1.16
CA GLY A 58 14.43 -5.10 2.28
C GLY A 58 15.58 -4.20 1.82
N GLY A 59 16.22 -3.53 2.79
CA GLY A 59 17.43 -2.71 2.58
C GLY A 59 17.28 -1.67 1.46
N GLU A 60 18.34 -1.50 0.67
CA GLU A 60 18.40 -0.51 -0.42
C GLU A 60 17.28 -0.67 -1.46
N ARG A 61 16.81 -1.90 -1.69
CA ARG A 61 15.72 -2.17 -2.64
C ARG A 61 14.41 -1.62 -2.12
N LEU A 62 14.13 -1.78 -0.82
CA LEU A 62 12.96 -1.18 -0.18
C LEU A 62 13.07 0.35 -0.17
N GLU A 63 14.22 0.90 0.19
CA GLU A 63 14.43 2.35 0.22
C GLU A 63 14.20 3.00 -1.16
N SER A 64 14.76 2.38 -2.21
CA SER A 64 14.57 2.82 -3.59
C SER A 64 13.09 2.73 -4.00
N ALA A 65 12.41 1.65 -3.62
CA ALA A 65 11.01 1.45 -3.92
C ALA A 65 10.11 2.53 -3.31
N ILE A 66 10.33 2.82 -2.02
CA ILE A 66 9.61 3.86 -1.28
C ILE A 66 9.90 5.23 -1.89
N GLY A 67 11.16 5.49 -2.30
CA GLY A 67 11.53 6.73 -2.97
C GLY A 67 10.81 6.95 -4.29
N GLU A 68 10.70 5.91 -5.13
CA GLU A 68 9.94 5.99 -6.39
C GLU A 68 8.44 6.18 -6.15
N LEU A 69 7.86 5.47 -5.18
CA LEU A 69 6.45 5.62 -4.83
C LEU A 69 6.16 7.03 -4.30
N ASP A 70 6.98 7.55 -3.37
CA ASP A 70 6.82 8.90 -2.83
C ASP A 70 6.89 9.97 -3.91
N ARG A 71 7.86 9.89 -4.84
CA ARG A 71 7.96 10.81 -5.97
C ARG A 71 6.73 10.76 -6.86
N LEU A 72 6.22 9.56 -7.16
CA LEU A 72 4.98 9.40 -7.93
C LEU A 72 3.81 10.09 -7.22
N LEU A 73 3.61 9.82 -5.92
CA LEU A 73 2.49 10.38 -5.18
C LEU A 73 2.55 11.91 -5.13
N ARG A 74 3.73 12.50 -4.92
CA ARG A 74 3.90 13.96 -4.90
C ARG A 74 3.77 14.61 -6.27
N HIS A 75 4.14 13.91 -7.33
CA HIS A 75 4.00 14.40 -8.70
C HIS A 75 2.54 14.43 -9.15
N ASP A 76 1.81 13.33 -8.90
CA ASP A 76 0.45 13.13 -9.41
C ASP A 76 -0.64 13.67 -8.47
N HIS A 77 -0.35 13.85 -7.17
CA HIS A 77 -1.32 14.39 -6.21
C HIS A 77 -1.16 15.90 -6.06
N HIS A 78 -1.85 16.66 -6.90
CA HIS A 78 -1.79 18.12 -6.96
C HIS A 78 -2.47 18.86 -5.78
N TYR A 79 -2.74 18.18 -4.67
CA TYR A 79 -3.31 18.78 -3.47
C TYR A 79 -2.22 19.09 -2.43
N ASP A 80 -2.48 20.06 -1.55
CA ASP A 80 -1.58 20.47 -0.47
C ASP A 80 -1.59 19.51 0.73
N TYR A 81 -2.47 18.51 0.70
CA TYR A 81 -2.57 17.42 1.67
C TYR A 81 -2.23 16.07 1.00
N CYS A 82 -2.00 15.03 1.79
CA CYS A 82 -1.73 13.68 1.30
C CYS A 82 -3.04 12.89 1.13
N GLY A 83 -3.69 12.45 2.22
CA GLY A 83 -5.06 11.89 2.20
C GLY A 83 -5.29 10.62 1.36
N ILE A 84 -4.23 10.05 0.78
CA ILE A 84 -4.26 8.89 -0.12
C ILE A 84 -3.47 7.70 0.42
N VAL A 85 -2.81 7.87 1.56
CA VAL A 85 -2.04 6.81 2.23
C VAL A 85 -2.69 6.51 3.57
N TYR A 86 -2.79 5.22 3.88
CA TYR A 86 -3.42 4.73 5.09
C TYR A 86 -2.55 3.63 5.69
N ALA A 87 -2.28 3.66 7.00
CA ALA A 87 -1.52 2.64 7.72
C ALA A 87 -2.36 2.03 8.85
N ASP A 88 -2.16 0.75 9.13
CA ASP A 88 -2.82 0.08 10.26
C ASP A 88 -2.42 0.71 11.61
N ASP A 89 -1.11 0.84 11.88
CA ASP A 89 -0.56 1.71 12.93
C ASP A 89 0.53 2.62 12.32
N PRO A 90 0.37 3.96 12.32
CA PRO A 90 1.38 4.87 11.78
C PRO A 90 2.74 4.84 12.49
N ARG A 91 2.83 4.28 13.71
CA ARG A 91 4.05 4.23 14.53
C ARG A 91 4.80 2.92 14.39
N ASP A 92 4.10 1.81 14.16
CA ASP A 92 4.68 0.51 13.81
C ASP A 92 3.84 -0.14 12.72
N PRO A 93 3.95 0.34 11.47
CA PRO A 93 3.08 -0.10 10.40
C PRO A 93 3.40 -1.54 10.02
N THR A 94 2.38 -2.37 9.89
CA THR A 94 2.50 -3.73 9.32
C THR A 94 1.81 -3.85 7.98
N LEU A 95 0.87 -2.95 7.70
CA LEU A 95 0.11 -2.89 6.46
C LEU A 95 -0.20 -1.45 6.07
N ILE A 96 0.13 -1.08 4.84
CA ILE A 96 -0.07 0.27 4.30
C ILE A 96 -0.81 0.17 2.97
N LYS A 97 -1.89 0.94 2.83
CA LYS A 97 -2.66 1.10 1.60
C LYS A 97 -2.31 2.44 0.96
N VAL A 98 -2.08 2.42 -0.34
CA VAL A 98 -1.80 3.62 -1.14
C VAL A 98 -2.78 3.67 -2.31
N TYR A 99 -3.55 4.76 -2.34
CA TYR A 99 -4.52 5.04 -3.39
C TYR A 99 -3.89 5.85 -4.51
N ASP A 100 -4.33 5.56 -5.73
CA ASP A 100 -3.86 6.26 -6.91
C ASP A 100 -4.46 7.68 -6.98
N PRO A 101 -3.64 8.75 -7.02
CA PRO A 101 -4.14 10.13 -7.12
C PRO A 101 -5.08 10.38 -8.31
N ASN A 102 -4.93 9.60 -9.39
CA ASN A 102 -5.67 9.78 -10.64
C ASN A 102 -7.03 9.09 -10.62
N ASN A 103 -7.29 8.26 -9.61
CA ASN A 103 -8.59 7.59 -9.43
C ASN A 103 -9.50 8.32 -8.43
N LEU A 104 -9.04 9.41 -7.80
CA LEU A 104 -9.82 10.16 -6.81
C LEU A 104 -10.99 10.95 -7.43
N GLY A 105 -10.83 11.44 -8.67
CA GLY A 105 -11.83 12.23 -9.38
C GLY A 105 -13.06 11.44 -9.85
N SER A 106 -12.97 10.10 -9.89
CA SER A 106 -14.07 9.23 -10.29
C SER A 106 -15.07 8.93 -9.16
N SER A 107 -14.87 9.52 -7.98
CA SER A 107 -15.66 9.26 -6.76
C SER A 107 -16.73 10.32 -6.47
N CYS A 108 -16.94 11.30 -7.37
CA CYS A 108 -18.10 12.18 -7.27
C CYS A 108 -19.40 11.41 -7.62
N GLY A 109 -20.06 10.86 -6.59
CA GLY A 109 -21.51 10.67 -6.58
C GLY A 109 -22.00 9.24 -6.35
N CYS A 110 -22.50 8.99 -5.15
CA CYS A 110 -23.67 8.16 -4.85
C CYS A 110 -23.67 6.64 -5.17
N SER A 111 -22.62 6.04 -5.73
CA SER A 111 -22.70 4.65 -6.25
C SER A 111 -22.19 3.53 -5.32
N GLY A 112 -21.64 3.84 -4.14
CA GLY A 112 -21.21 2.80 -3.18
C GLY A 112 -20.05 1.91 -3.63
N VAL A 113 -19.43 2.22 -4.78
CA VAL A 113 -18.28 1.47 -5.32
C VAL A 113 -17.04 1.79 -4.49
N ARG A 114 -16.52 0.80 -3.77
CA ARG A 114 -15.21 0.90 -3.11
C ARG A 114 -14.11 0.84 -4.17
N ILE A 115 -13.42 1.95 -4.36
CA ILE A 115 -12.17 1.95 -5.14
C ILE A 115 -11.13 1.16 -4.32
N PRO A 116 -10.50 0.11 -4.85
CA PRO A 116 -9.44 -0.58 -4.15
C PRO A 116 -8.17 0.31 -4.08
N PRO A 117 -7.30 0.10 -3.08
CA PRO A 117 -5.96 0.70 -3.13
C PRO A 117 -5.23 0.21 -4.38
N ARG A 118 -4.34 1.05 -4.94
CA ARG A 118 -3.53 0.66 -6.09
C ARG A 118 -2.28 -0.09 -5.66
N TRP A 119 -1.68 0.33 -4.54
CA TRP A 119 -0.51 -0.34 -3.97
C TRP A 119 -0.74 -0.69 -2.50
N ILE A 120 -0.17 -1.82 -2.10
CA ILE A 120 -0.16 -2.30 -0.72
C ILE A 120 1.26 -2.64 -0.34
N LEU A 121 1.70 -2.13 0.80
CA LEU A 121 2.92 -2.55 1.45
C LEU A 121 2.54 -3.40 2.64
N SER A 122 3.09 -4.61 2.74
CA SER A 122 2.73 -5.58 3.78
C SER A 122 3.96 -6.27 4.33
N ARG A 123 4.05 -6.41 5.67
CA ARG A 123 5.06 -7.26 6.32
C ARG A 123 4.70 -8.77 6.23
N MET A 124 3.50 -9.09 5.79
CA MET A 124 3.03 -10.47 5.57
C MET A 124 2.77 -10.75 4.08
N PRO A 125 2.84 -12.02 3.63
CA PRO A 125 2.53 -12.38 2.26
C PRO A 125 1.14 -11.87 1.86
N PRO A 126 1.02 -11.06 0.79
CA PRO A 126 -0.28 -10.58 0.35
C PRO A 126 -1.07 -11.70 -0.33
N GLU A 127 -2.39 -11.54 -0.35
CA GLU A 127 -3.30 -12.37 -1.14
C GLU A 127 -3.81 -11.59 -2.37
N PRO A 128 -4.20 -12.28 -3.46
CA PRO A 128 -4.78 -11.61 -4.62
C PRO A 128 -6.00 -10.77 -4.22
N ILE A 129 -6.05 -9.55 -4.73
CA ILE A 129 -7.17 -8.63 -4.58
C ILE A 129 -7.76 -8.42 -5.96
N GLU A 130 -9.04 -8.70 -6.10
CA GLU A 130 -9.77 -8.47 -7.35
C GLU A 130 -9.89 -6.96 -7.59
N ASP A 131 -9.34 -6.49 -8.71
CA ASP A 131 -9.55 -5.13 -9.23
C ASP A 131 -10.57 -5.21 -10.38
N HIS A 132 -11.77 -4.69 -10.16
CA HIS A 132 -12.78 -4.52 -11.22
C HIS A 132 -12.68 -3.16 -11.93
N GLY A 133 -11.70 -2.33 -11.56
CA GLY A 133 -11.46 -1.02 -12.18
C GLY A 133 -10.60 -1.11 -13.46
N PRO A 134 -10.68 -0.11 -14.34
CA PRO A 134 -9.77 -0.02 -15.49
C PRO A 134 -8.34 0.24 -15.01
N THR A 135 -7.46 -0.75 -15.09
CA THR A 135 -6.02 -0.57 -14.86
C THR A 135 -5.40 0.23 -16.02
N PRO A 136 -4.82 1.42 -15.79
CA PRO A 136 -4.07 2.11 -16.83
C PRO A 136 -2.81 1.30 -17.16
N LYS A 137 -2.78 0.65 -18.34
CA LYS A 137 -1.69 -0.24 -18.79
C LYS A 137 -0.28 0.36 -18.69
N GLY A 138 -0.15 1.69 -18.70
CA GLY A 138 1.14 2.38 -18.58
C GLY A 138 1.82 2.22 -17.22
N ARG A 139 1.06 2.20 -16.11
CA ARG A 139 1.63 2.17 -14.74
C ARG A 139 2.09 0.78 -14.33
N SER A 140 1.38 -0.25 -14.78
CA SER A 140 1.78 -1.65 -14.65
C SER A 140 3.20 -1.89 -15.22
N ARG A 141 3.50 -1.41 -16.43
CA ARG A 141 4.82 -1.61 -17.06
C ARG A 141 5.94 -0.84 -16.34
N TRP A 142 5.67 0.38 -15.88
CA TRP A 142 6.64 1.15 -15.08
C TRP A 142 6.96 0.43 -13.76
N TRP A 143 5.94 -0.06 -13.06
CA TRP A 143 6.09 -0.78 -11.78
C TRP A 143 6.81 -2.13 -11.95
N GLN A 144 6.43 -2.92 -12.97
CA GLN A 144 7.13 -4.17 -13.30
C GLN A 144 8.61 -3.93 -13.63
N ARG A 145 8.97 -2.79 -14.25
CA ARG A 145 10.38 -2.47 -14.50
C ARG A 145 11.16 -2.14 -13.23
N LEU A 146 10.50 -1.65 -12.19
CA LEU A 146 11.11 -1.33 -10.90
C LEU A 146 11.19 -2.56 -9.97
N PHE A 147 10.21 -3.45 -10.03
CA PHE A 147 10.04 -4.52 -9.02
C PHE A 147 9.91 -5.94 -9.58
N GLY A 148 9.70 -6.13 -10.89
CA GLY A 148 9.42 -7.41 -11.54
C GLY A 148 10.64 -8.30 -11.81
N GLY A 149 11.51 -8.43 -10.81
CA GLY A 149 12.60 -9.42 -10.80
C GLY A 149 12.17 -10.67 -10.06
#